data_AF-A0A1B9L986-F1
#
_entry.id   AF-A0A1B9L986-F1
#
_cell.length_a   1.000
_cell.length_b   1.000
_cell.length_c   1.000
_cell.angle_alpha   90.00
_cell.angle_beta   90.00
_cell.angle_gamma   90.00
#
_symmetry.space_group_name_H-M   'P 1'
#
loop_
_entity.id
_entity.type
_entity.pdbx_description
1 polymer ?
#
loop_
_entity_poly.entity_id
_entity_poly.type
_entity_poly.pdbx_seq_one_letter_code
_entity_poly.pdbx_strand_id
1 'polypeptide(L)'
;MLDLTKLSISWIDELNIANNQVKIKAIALDKIIQIECIIIIFMSVSNQDEDIGDNGNVYEINHNYRTLNSNELNHFGLCDNYSENDFFNVINVWGDYNIRVVCREIKVIELGIYPEI
;
A
#
# COMPACT_ATOMS: atom_id res chain seq x y z
N MET A 1 8.28 -2.48 -19.04
CA MET A 1 8.40 -2.36 -17.58
C MET A 1 7.43 -1.26 -17.15
N LEU A 2 6.49 -1.55 -16.24
CA LEU A 2 5.45 -0.59 -15.84
C LEU A 2 6.09 0.58 -15.08
N ASP A 3 5.71 1.81 -15.41
CA ASP A 3 6.20 3.01 -14.73
C ASP A 3 5.45 3.20 -13.41
N LEU A 4 6.09 2.83 -12.30
CA LEU A 4 5.52 2.89 -10.95
C LEU A 4 5.17 4.32 -10.51
N THR A 5 5.74 5.35 -11.16
CA THR A 5 5.43 6.76 -10.85
C THR A 5 4.10 7.23 -11.45
N LYS A 6 3.48 6.41 -12.31
CA LYS A 6 2.24 6.73 -13.04
C LYS A 6 1.07 5.77 -12.71
N LEU A 7 1.22 4.96 -11.67
CA LEU A 7 0.20 4.01 -11.25
C LEU A 7 -0.96 4.74 -10.56
N SER A 8 -2.03 4.98 -11.31
CA SER A 8 -3.31 5.44 -10.78
C SER A 8 -4.16 4.22 -10.42
N ILE A 9 -4.39 3.99 -9.14
CA ILE A 9 -5.17 2.85 -8.64
C ILE A 9 -6.62 3.31 -8.43
N SER A 10 -7.55 2.65 -9.11
CA SER A 10 -8.97 3.00 -9.16
C SER A 10 -9.78 2.41 -8.01
N TRP A 11 -9.55 1.14 -7.59
CA TRP A 11 -10.23 0.48 -6.45
C TRP A 11 -9.55 -0.83 -6.02
N ILE A 12 -9.89 -1.41 -4.86
CA ILE A 12 -9.32 -2.70 -4.35
C ILE A 12 -10.32 -3.84 -4.46
N ASP A 13 -9.83 -4.96 -4.98
CA ASP A 13 -10.57 -6.22 -5.00
C ASP A 13 -10.27 -7.07 -3.74
N GLU A 14 -8.99 -7.22 -3.37
CA GLU A 14 -8.61 -8.02 -2.20
C GLU A 14 -7.34 -7.50 -1.50
N LEU A 15 -7.29 -7.64 -0.17
CA LEU A 15 -6.09 -7.42 0.64
C LEU A 15 -5.74 -8.70 1.41
N ASN A 16 -4.51 -9.18 1.26
CA ASN A 16 -4.02 -10.34 1.99
C ASN A 16 -2.74 -10.01 2.76
N ILE A 17 -2.77 -10.27 4.06
CA ILE A 17 -1.64 -10.09 4.97
C ILE A 17 -1.25 -11.48 5.50
N ALA A 18 -0.14 -12.02 5.00
CA ALA A 18 0.38 -13.31 5.43
C ALA A 18 1.91 -13.32 5.37
N ASN A 19 2.57 -13.97 6.34
CA ASN A 19 4.03 -14.17 6.35
C ASN A 19 4.87 -12.89 6.17
N ASN A 20 4.52 -11.79 6.87
CA ASN A 20 5.17 -10.48 6.73
C ASN A 20 5.17 -9.94 5.28
N GLN A 21 4.19 -10.36 4.48
CA GLN A 21 3.93 -9.83 3.16
C GLN A 21 2.53 -9.23 3.12
N VAL A 22 2.43 -8.07 2.48
CA VAL A 22 1.16 -7.44 2.15
C VAL A 22 1.00 -7.56 0.66
N LYS A 23 -0.05 -8.27 0.23
CA LYS A 23 -0.45 -8.39 -1.16
C LYS A 23 -1.75 -7.65 -1.35
N ILE A 24 -1.73 -6.70 -2.27
CA ILE A 24 -2.86 -5.84 -2.56
C ILE A 24 -3.30 -6.10 -3.98
N LYS A 25 -4.47 -6.71 -4.16
CA LYS A 25 -5.09 -6.89 -5.46
C LYS A 25 -5.96 -5.67 -5.72
N ALA A 26 -5.58 -4.87 -6.70
CA ALA A 26 -6.22 -3.61 -7.02
C ALA A 26 -6.50 -3.51 -8.51
N ILE A 27 -7.37 -2.59 -8.89
CA ILE A 27 -7.64 -2.26 -10.28
C ILE A 27 -7.00 -0.92 -10.57
N ALA A 28 -6.10 -0.88 -11.54
CA ALA A 28 -5.48 0.33 -12.03
C ALA A 28 -5.92 0.56 -13.48
N LEU A 29 -6.71 1.61 -13.70
CA LEU A 29 -7.36 1.88 -14.99
C LEU A 29 -8.20 0.67 -15.46
N ASP A 30 -7.78 0.02 -16.54
CA ASP A 30 -8.40 -1.14 -17.19
C ASP A 30 -7.76 -2.48 -16.77
N LYS A 31 -6.86 -2.49 -15.78
CA LYS A 31 -6.08 -3.68 -15.40
C LYS A 31 -6.29 -4.09 -13.96
N ILE A 32 -6.39 -5.41 -13.75
CA ILE A 32 -6.27 -6.01 -12.42
C ILE A 32 -4.78 -6.22 -12.15
N ILE A 33 -4.29 -5.63 -11.07
CA ILE A 33 -2.90 -5.71 -10.63
C ILE A 33 -2.82 -6.29 -9.22
N GLN A 34 -1.70 -6.94 -8.91
CA GLN A 34 -1.32 -7.30 -7.55
C GLN A 34 -0.03 -6.57 -7.19
N ILE A 35 -0.06 -5.82 -6.10
CA ILE A 35 1.09 -5.15 -5.51
C ILE A 35 1.56 -6.00 -4.34
N GLU A 36 2.77 -6.54 -4.44
CA GLU A 36 3.43 -7.27 -3.37
C GLU A 36 4.47 -6.38 -2.71
N CYS A 37 4.32 -6.13 -1.41
CA CYS A 37 5.30 -5.40 -0.62
C CYS A 37 6.42 -6.36 -0.17
N ILE A 38 7.67 -6.03 -0.52
CA ILE A 38 8.85 -6.85 -0.24
C ILE A 38 9.75 -6.09 0.76
N ILE A 39 10.19 -6.80 1.80
CA ILE A 39 10.93 -6.25 2.95
C ILE A 39 10.10 -5.14 3.60
N ILE A 40 9.05 -5.55 4.33
CA ILE A 40 8.22 -4.64 5.11
C ILE A 40 9.03 -4.15 6.31
N ILE A 41 9.15 -2.83 6.41
CA ILE A 41 9.88 -2.12 7.47
C ILE A 41 8.91 -1.67 8.55
N PHE A 42 7.74 -1.19 8.12
CA PHE A 42 6.68 -0.76 9.02
C PHE A 42 5.32 -1.07 8.42
N MET A 43 4.38 -1.46 9.28
CA MET A 43 2.97 -1.59 8.92
C MET A 43 2.11 -1.14 10.09
N SER A 44 1.09 -0.35 9.80
CA SER A 44 0.04 -0.01 10.76
C SER A 44 -1.33 -0.21 10.15
N VAL A 45 -2.28 -0.61 10.99
CA VAL A 45 -3.70 -0.70 10.67
C VAL A 45 -4.45 0.11 11.72
N SER A 46 -5.32 1.03 11.30
CA SER A 46 -6.18 1.79 12.19
C SER A 46 -7.58 1.88 11.62
N ASN A 47 -8.61 1.76 12.47
CA ASN A 47 -10.00 1.90 12.05
C ASN A 47 -10.37 3.38 11.90
N GLN A 48 -11.28 3.69 10.98
CA GLN A 48 -11.82 5.05 10.88
C GLN A 48 -13.00 5.33 11.81
N ASP A 49 -13.79 4.32 12.20
CA ASP A 49 -14.92 4.48 13.16
C ASP A 49 -15.39 3.16 13.77
N GLU A 50 -16.20 3.23 14.85
CA GLU A 50 -16.76 2.09 15.60
C GLU A 50 -17.93 1.37 14.89
N ASP A 51 -18.58 2.01 13.91
CA ASP A 51 -19.72 1.47 13.15
C ASP A 51 -19.25 0.89 11.80
N ILE A 52 -18.40 -0.13 11.86
CA ILE A 52 -17.99 -0.88 10.67
C ILE A 52 -19.16 -1.76 10.24
N GLY A 53 -19.84 -1.39 9.16
CA GLY A 53 -20.72 -2.32 8.45
C GLY A 53 -19.92 -3.51 7.94
N ASP A 54 -20.50 -4.72 7.94
CA ASP A 54 -19.84 -6.00 7.62
C ASP A 54 -19.07 -6.06 6.27
N ASN A 55 -19.18 -5.02 5.43
CA ASN A 55 -18.47 -4.90 4.17
C ASN A 55 -17.27 -3.97 4.32
N GLY A 56 -16.10 -4.53 4.65
CA GLY A 56 -14.80 -3.86 4.69
C GLY A 56 -14.37 -3.29 3.35
N ASN A 57 -14.94 -2.14 2.97
CA ASN A 57 -14.73 -1.51 1.69
C ASN A 57 -13.43 -0.70 1.69
N VAL A 58 -12.76 -0.70 0.55
CA VAL A 58 -11.62 0.16 0.31
C VAL A 58 -11.94 1.13 -0.81
N TYR A 59 -11.64 2.41 -0.59
CA TYR A 59 -11.97 3.47 -1.54
C TYR A 59 -10.75 4.09 -2.22
N GLU A 60 -9.54 4.03 -1.62
CA GLU A 60 -8.35 4.65 -2.23
C GLU A 60 -7.06 3.89 -1.88
N ILE A 61 -6.13 3.81 -2.85
CA ILE A 61 -4.73 3.50 -2.59
C ILE A 61 -3.85 4.65 -3.09
N ASN A 62 -2.93 5.09 -2.23
CA ASN A 62 -1.88 6.01 -2.60
C ASN A 62 -0.50 5.34 -2.41
N HIS A 63 0.29 5.30 -3.47
CA HIS A 63 1.68 4.84 -3.44
C HIS A 63 2.63 6.01 -3.73
N ASN A 64 3.64 6.17 -2.88
CA ASN A 64 4.71 7.14 -3.08
C ASN A 64 6.07 6.46 -2.89
N TYR A 65 6.97 6.66 -3.85
CA TYR A 65 8.39 6.36 -3.68
C TYR A 65 9.12 7.63 -3.22
N ARG A 66 9.45 7.70 -1.93
CA ARG A 66 10.00 8.92 -1.30
C ARG A 66 10.84 8.60 -0.08
N THR A 67 11.55 9.61 0.41
CA THR A 67 12.17 9.57 1.73
C THR A 67 11.16 9.88 2.83
N LEU A 68 11.49 9.45 4.05
CA LEU A 68 10.74 9.78 5.27
C LEU A 68 11.49 10.88 6.02
N ASN A 69 10.77 11.88 6.53
CA ASN A 69 11.39 12.89 7.39
C ASN A 69 11.59 12.37 8.83
N SER A 70 12.35 13.09 9.66
CA SER A 70 12.63 12.72 11.06
C SER A 70 11.38 12.47 11.89
N ASN A 71 10.29 13.23 11.67
CA ASN A 71 9.06 13.03 12.42
C ASN A 71 8.39 11.69 12.07
N GLU A 72 8.38 11.35 10.78
CA GLU A 72 7.86 10.07 10.30
C GLU A 72 8.72 8.90 10.76
N LEU A 73 10.06 9.01 10.62
CA LEU A 73 10.99 8.00 11.12
C LEU A 73 10.81 7.76 12.62
N ASN A 74 10.65 8.83 13.41
CA ASN A 74 10.40 8.72 14.85
C ASN A 74 9.05 8.06 15.14
N HIS A 75 8.00 8.51 14.46
CA HIS A 75 6.65 7.98 14.64
C HIS A 75 6.57 6.48 14.32
N PHE A 76 7.32 6.02 13.33
CA PHE A 76 7.40 4.61 12.95
C PHE A 76 8.44 3.81 13.76
N GLY A 77 9.20 4.43 14.65
CA GLY A 77 10.27 3.77 15.43
C GLY A 77 11.47 3.33 14.59
N LEU A 78 11.78 4.06 13.52
CA LEU A 78 12.79 3.69 12.52
C LEU A 78 14.12 4.46 12.63
N CYS A 79 14.20 5.49 13.48
CA CYS A 79 15.36 6.40 13.57
C CYS A 79 16.70 5.72 13.87
N ASP A 80 16.71 4.59 14.57
CA ASP A 80 17.95 3.90 14.94
C ASP A 80 18.57 3.12 13.77
N ASN A 81 17.77 2.78 12.76
CA ASN A 81 18.15 1.88 11.66
C ASN A 81 18.09 2.53 10.28
N TYR A 82 17.49 3.71 10.17
CA TYR A 82 17.19 4.37 8.89
C TYR A 82 17.40 5.89 8.96
N SER A 83 17.77 6.48 7.84
CA SER A 83 18.06 7.91 7.68
C SER A 83 17.04 8.62 6.80
N GLU A 84 17.00 9.96 6.86
CA GLU A 84 16.15 10.77 5.97
C GLU A 84 16.57 10.71 4.49
N ASN A 85 17.74 10.12 4.19
CA ASN A 85 18.21 9.93 2.83
C ASN A 85 17.81 8.56 2.25
N ASP A 86 17.26 7.68 3.09
CA ASP A 86 16.76 6.39 2.66
C ASP A 86 15.42 6.54 1.91
N PHE A 87 15.34 5.93 0.74
CA PHE A 87 14.10 5.86 -0.02
C PHE A 87 13.28 4.64 0.35
N PHE A 88 11.96 4.82 0.36
CA PHE A 88 10.99 3.82 0.73
C PHE A 88 9.78 3.86 -0.21
N ASN A 89 9.14 2.72 -0.36
CA ASN A 89 7.79 2.62 -0.89
C ASN A 89 6.81 2.82 0.26
N VAL A 90 6.08 3.92 0.23
CA VAL A 90 5.02 4.22 1.21
C VAL A 90 3.69 3.99 0.53
N ILE A 91 2.96 2.97 0.97
CA ILE A 91 1.63 2.62 0.47
C ILE A 91 0.62 2.92 1.57
N ASN A 92 -0.37 3.74 1.25
CA ASN A 92 -1.52 3.97 2.09
C ASN A 92 -2.75 3.39 1.40
N VAL A 93 -3.47 2.54 2.11
CA VAL A 93 -4.76 2.01 1.70
C VAL A 93 -5.79 2.63 2.63
N TRP A 94 -6.77 3.30 2.04
CA TRP A 94 -7.82 4.00 2.76
C TRP A 94 -9.16 3.32 2.48
N GLY A 95 -9.80 2.86 3.55
CA GLY A 95 -11.05 2.13 3.55
C GLY A 95 -11.73 2.28 4.91
N ASP A 96 -12.57 1.31 5.26
CA ASP A 96 -13.05 1.15 6.65
C ASP A 96 -11.88 0.94 7.62
N TYR A 97 -10.80 0.36 7.08
CA TYR A 97 -9.48 0.27 7.70
C TYR A 97 -8.48 1.12 6.93
N ASN A 98 -7.72 1.93 7.66
CA ASN A 98 -6.55 2.63 7.13
C ASN A 98 -5.31 1.78 7.35
N ILE A 99 -4.67 1.39 6.26
CA ILE A 99 -3.48 0.55 6.30
C ILE A 99 -2.33 1.32 5.67
N ARG A 100 -1.27 1.50 6.45
CA ARG A 100 -0.03 2.10 5.99
C ARG A 100 1.05 1.04 5.97
N VAL A 101 1.72 0.90 4.84
CA VAL A 101 2.85 0.00 4.65
C VAL A 101 4.04 0.81 4.19
N VAL A 102 5.19 0.59 4.83
CA VAL A 102 6.49 1.10 4.40
C VAL A 102 7.35 -0.11 4.08
N CYS A 103 7.83 -0.23 2.83
CA CYS A 103 8.68 -1.33 2.40
C CYS A 103 9.83 -0.84 1.52
N ARG A 104 10.89 -1.65 1.40
CA ARG A 104 12.03 -1.31 0.52
C ARG A 104 11.69 -1.52 -0.94
N GLU A 105 10.98 -2.58 -1.24
CA GLU A 105 10.71 -3.01 -2.60
C GLU A 105 9.23 -3.28 -2.79
N ILE A 106 8.74 -3.07 -4.01
CA ILE A 106 7.42 -3.50 -4.43
C ILE A 106 7.55 -4.28 -5.73
N LYS A 107 6.71 -5.30 -5.87
CA LYS A 107 6.53 -6.01 -7.13
C LYS A 107 5.09 -5.86 -7.58
N VAL A 108 4.90 -5.36 -8.79
CA VAL A 108 3.59 -5.23 -9.41
C VAL A 108 3.42 -6.32 -10.45
N ILE A 109 2.36 -7.10 -10.33
CA ILE A 109 2.03 -8.22 -11.22
C ILE A 109 0.69 -7.89 -11.88
N GLU A 110 0.64 -7.88 -13.21
CA GLU A 110 -0.62 -7.80 -13.95
C GLU A 110 -1.30 -9.17 -13.90
N LEU A 111 -2.53 -9.21 -13.38
CA LEU A 111 -3.33 -10.43 -13.26
C LEU A 111 -4.33 -10.59 -14.41
N GLY A 112 -4.70 -9.50 -15.07
CA GLY A 112 -5.61 -9.51 -16.20
C GLY A 112 -6.15 -8.12 -16.54
N ILE A 113 -7.10 -8.10 -17.47
CA ILE A 113 -7.85 -6.92 -17.86
C ILE A 113 -9.15 -6.91 -17.05
N TYR A 114 -9.50 -5.76 -16.48
CA TYR A 114 -10.81 -5.57 -15.88
C TYR A 114 -11.84 -5.35 -17.01
N PRO A 115 -12.89 -6.18 -17.11
CA PRO A 115 -13.84 -6.03 -18.19
C PRO A 115 -14.54 -4.67 -18.11
N GLU A 116 -14.37 -3.84 -19.15
CA GLU A 116 -15.24 -2.70 -19.38
C GLU A 116 -16.67 -3.24 -19.60
N ILE A 117 -17.63 -2.77 -18.80
CA ILE A 117 -19.05 -3.07 -18.94
C ILE A 117 -19.62 -2.28 -20.12
#